data_AF-A0AAD8KL69-F1
#
_entry.id   AF-A0AAD8KL69-F1
#
_cell.length_a   1.000
_cell.length_b   1.000
_cell.length_c   1.000
_cell.angle_alpha   90.00
_cell.angle_beta   90.00
_cell.angle_gamma   90.00
#
_symmetry.space_group_name_H-M   'P 1'
#
loop_
_entity.id
_entity.type
_entity.pdbx_description
1 polymer ?
#
loop_
_entity_poly.entity_id
_entity_poly.type
_entity_poly.pdbx_seq_one_letter_code
_entity_poly.pdbx_strand_id
1 'polypeptide(L)'
;MANRRCIQTLTQHLYKSKLHPNPPSSLHLRTLTQIPNLSPKPLHRHLFSVSSFNSSRTNFTTYRQFSSDRRDNSDESEEDDSEYDDNDDDNDDDYDDEMVVNSGVKKQYTPEEKEIEAAAIGYKVIGQLQRSDRVFKSYEPVFAVIQIGAHQFKVSNGDCIYTEKLKFCDVHDKLILNKVLMLGSKTQTMIGRPVLPEAAVHAVVEEHALDAKVIIFKKKRRKNYRRTKGHRQELTKLRITDIQGIEKPEMPTPEKKVEKEAVAA
;
A
#
# COMPACT_ATOMS: atom_id res chain seq x y z
N MET A 1 -31.46 21.41 32.17
CA MET A 1 -32.63 20.49 32.27
C MET A 1 -32.24 19.15 31.69
N ALA A 2 -32.04 18.16 32.56
CA ALA A 2 -31.53 16.84 32.23
C ALA A 2 -32.70 15.88 31.96
N ASN A 3 -32.84 15.41 30.71
CA ASN A 3 -33.76 14.33 30.38
C ASN A 3 -32.99 13.01 30.35
N ARG A 4 -33.03 12.31 31.48
CA ARG A 4 -32.66 10.89 31.61
C ARG A 4 -33.71 10.07 30.86
N ARG A 5 -33.35 9.48 29.72
CA ARG A 5 -34.17 8.43 29.09
C ARG A 5 -33.48 7.09 29.29
N CYS A 6 -34.29 6.20 29.82
CA CYS A 6 -33.95 4.91 30.40
C CYS A 6 -33.46 3.93 29.33
N ILE A 7 -32.47 3.15 29.73
CA ILE A 7 -31.92 1.99 29.04
C ILE A 7 -32.98 0.89 29.04
N GLN A 8 -33.27 0.30 27.88
CA GLN A 8 -33.94 -1.00 27.79
C GLN A 8 -32.92 -2.01 27.25
N THR A 9 -32.47 -2.90 28.12
CA THR A 9 -31.62 -4.05 27.79
C THR A 9 -32.49 -5.17 27.23
N LEU A 10 -32.36 -5.48 25.94
CA LEU A 10 -32.95 -6.68 25.36
C LEU A 10 -32.02 -7.87 25.62
N THR A 11 -32.54 -8.82 26.40
CA THR A 11 -31.95 -10.10 26.74
C THR A 11 -31.94 -11.08 25.57
N GLN A 12 -30.88 -11.87 25.53
CA GLN A 12 -30.50 -12.83 24.49
C GLN A 12 -31.45 -14.04 24.40
N HIS A 13 -31.74 -14.47 23.17
CA HIS A 13 -32.11 -15.87 22.89
C HIS A 13 -31.05 -16.50 21.99
N LEU A 14 -30.15 -17.27 22.61
CA LEU A 14 -29.19 -18.13 21.93
C LEU A 14 -29.89 -19.45 21.55
N TYR A 15 -30.05 -19.70 20.26
CA TYR A 15 -30.39 -21.03 19.75
C TYR A 15 -29.16 -21.92 19.77
N LYS A 16 -29.25 -23.01 20.53
CA LYS A 16 -28.20 -24.00 20.76
C LYS A 16 -28.24 -25.03 19.63
N SER A 17 -27.47 -24.84 18.55
CA SER A 17 -27.23 -25.90 17.56
C SER A 17 -26.14 -26.85 18.09
N LYS A 18 -26.54 -28.08 18.40
CA LYS A 18 -25.62 -29.19 18.65
C LYS A 18 -25.09 -29.67 17.29
N LEU A 19 -23.81 -29.45 17.01
CA LEU A 19 -23.09 -30.19 15.98
C LEU A 19 -21.90 -30.89 16.64
N HIS A 20 -21.90 -32.21 16.50
CA HIS A 20 -20.91 -33.13 17.05
C HIS A 20 -19.53 -32.90 16.41
N PRO A 21 -18.43 -32.95 17.18
CA PRO A 21 -17.09 -33.03 16.61
C PRO A 21 -16.81 -34.45 16.14
N ASN A 22 -16.61 -34.64 14.83
CA ASN A 22 -16.07 -35.89 14.29
C ASN A 22 -14.58 -36.00 14.68
N PRO A 23 -14.12 -37.10 15.30
CA PRO A 23 -12.70 -37.30 15.58
C PRO A 23 -11.91 -37.62 14.30
N PRO A 24 -10.65 -37.15 14.17
CA PRO A 24 -9.83 -37.50 13.01
C PRO A 24 -9.40 -38.97 13.05
N SER A 25 -9.61 -39.65 11.93
CA SER A 25 -9.19 -41.03 11.68
C SER A 25 -7.67 -41.17 11.75
N SER A 26 -7.21 -42.11 12.59
CA SER A 26 -5.82 -42.55 12.70
C SER A 26 -5.31 -43.14 11.40
N LEU A 27 -4.36 -42.48 10.74
CA LEU A 27 -3.60 -43.07 9.64
C LEU A 27 -2.34 -43.74 10.19
N HIS A 28 -2.26 -45.04 9.90
CA HIS A 28 -1.15 -45.94 10.18
C HIS A 28 0.20 -45.39 9.69
N LEU A 29 1.17 -45.31 10.59
CA LEU A 29 2.59 -45.21 10.26
C LEU A 29 3.05 -46.50 9.59
N ARG A 30 3.44 -46.43 8.31
CA ARG A 30 4.23 -47.46 7.64
C ARG A 30 5.71 -47.10 7.78
N THR A 31 6.48 -48.02 8.35
CA THR A 31 7.93 -47.95 8.54
C THR A 31 8.70 -48.53 7.34
N LEU A 32 9.93 -48.02 7.15
CA LEU A 32 11.04 -48.48 6.28
C LEU A 32 10.84 -48.28 4.75
N THR A 33 11.78 -47.71 4.00
CA THR A 33 13.20 -48.11 3.85
C THR A 33 14.13 -46.99 3.34
N GLN A 34 15.37 -46.97 3.87
CA GLN A 34 16.68 -46.62 3.26
C GLN A 34 16.85 -45.38 2.34
N ILE A 35 17.64 -44.42 2.83
CA ILE A 35 18.41 -43.45 2.02
C ILE A 35 19.91 -43.71 2.26
N PRO A 36 20.76 -43.78 1.22
CA PRO A 36 22.18 -44.06 1.37
C PRO A 36 22.99 -42.86 1.86
N ASN A 37 24.07 -43.19 2.58
CA ASN A 37 25.07 -42.31 3.18
C ASN A 37 25.63 -41.24 2.22
N LEU A 38 25.62 -39.98 2.65
CA LEU A 38 26.49 -38.92 2.13
C LEU A 38 27.36 -38.40 3.28
N SER A 39 28.66 -38.62 3.15
CA SER A 39 29.72 -38.18 4.06
C SER A 39 29.79 -36.64 4.16
N PRO A 40 29.97 -36.04 5.34
CA PRO A 40 30.23 -34.61 5.45
C PRO A 40 31.71 -34.30 5.12
N LYS A 41 31.95 -33.38 4.19
CA LYS A 41 33.28 -32.79 3.95
C LYS A 41 33.55 -31.68 4.98
N PRO A 42 34.76 -31.56 5.55
CA PRO A 42 35.09 -30.48 6.47
C PRO A 42 35.35 -29.18 5.70
N LEU A 43 34.75 -28.07 6.13
CA LEU A 43 35.08 -26.74 5.62
C LEU A 43 36.13 -26.07 6.51
N HIS A 44 37.18 -25.60 5.84
CA HIS A 44 38.36 -24.93 6.35
C HIS A 44 37.99 -23.57 6.97
N ARG A 45 38.36 -23.32 8.23
CA ARG A 45 38.24 -22.01 8.87
C ARG A 45 39.33 -21.09 8.30
N HIS A 46 38.92 -20.02 7.61
CA HIS A 46 39.78 -18.84 7.42
C HIS A 46 39.59 -17.89 8.60
N LEU A 47 40.69 -17.62 9.30
CA LEU A 47 40.76 -16.61 10.35
C LEU A 47 40.75 -15.22 9.68
N PHE A 48 39.66 -14.47 9.87
CA PHE A 48 39.67 -13.03 9.69
C PHE A 48 39.56 -12.38 11.06
N SER A 49 40.64 -11.71 11.44
CA SER A 49 40.75 -10.81 12.59
C SER A 49 39.87 -9.58 12.34
N VAL A 50 38.79 -9.42 13.09
CA VAL A 50 38.03 -8.17 13.19
C VAL A 50 38.27 -7.55 14.55
N SER A 51 38.70 -6.29 14.51
CA SER A 51 38.98 -5.41 15.62
C SER A 51 37.74 -5.13 16.46
N SER A 52 37.97 -5.06 17.77
CA SER A 52 37.01 -4.73 18.81
C SER A 52 36.40 -3.34 18.60
N PHE A 53 35.09 -3.27 18.34
CA PHE A 53 34.31 -2.08 18.62
C PHE A 53 33.26 -2.40 19.69
N ASN A 54 33.46 -1.72 20.82
CA ASN A 54 32.73 -1.84 22.06
C ASN A 54 31.38 -1.11 21.92
N SER A 55 30.26 -1.80 22.11
CA SER A 55 28.94 -1.17 22.25
C SER A 55 28.37 -1.56 23.61
N SER A 56 28.29 -0.56 24.48
CA SER A 56 27.74 -0.64 25.82
C SER A 56 26.23 -0.92 25.75
N ARG A 57 25.83 -2.09 26.26
CA ARG A 57 24.43 -2.41 26.55
C ARG A 57 24.11 -1.87 27.95
N THR A 58 23.26 -0.86 28.04
CA THR A 58 22.62 -0.49 29.30
C THR A 58 21.37 -1.34 29.48
N ASN A 59 21.35 -2.13 30.56
CA ASN A 59 20.20 -2.90 30.99
C ASN A 59 19.34 -2.02 31.89
N PHE A 60 18.16 -1.61 31.43
CA PHE A 60 17.14 -1.03 32.31
C PHE A 60 16.49 -2.16 33.12
N THR A 61 16.83 -2.24 34.40
CA THR A 61 16.06 -3.03 35.37
C THR A 61 15.09 -2.09 36.08
N THR A 62 13.81 -2.46 36.10
CA THR A 62 12.78 -1.77 36.88
C THR A 62 12.71 -2.44 38.25
N TYR A 63 13.03 -1.69 39.30
CA TYR A 63 12.68 -2.07 40.67
C TYR A 63 11.79 -0.97 41.24
N ARG A 64 10.51 -1.31 41.44
CA ARG A 64 9.58 -0.48 42.21
C ARG A 64 9.94 -0.65 43.69
N GLN A 65 10.34 0.43 44.35
CA GLN A 65 10.21 0.52 45.80
C GLN A 65 9.09 1.51 46.12
N PHE A 66 8.05 0.97 46.74
CA PHE A 66 7.08 1.71 47.53
C PHE A 66 7.76 2.01 48.87
N SER A 67 7.98 3.28 49.19
CA SER A 67 8.22 3.69 50.57
C SER A 67 7.30 4.87 50.88
N SER A 68 6.38 4.62 51.79
CA SER A 68 5.56 5.63 52.45
C SER A 68 6.33 6.17 53.63
N ASP A 69 6.72 7.43 53.60
CA ASP A 69 7.00 8.17 54.83
C ASP A 69 6.27 9.52 54.79
N ARG A 70 5.18 9.55 55.57
CA ARG A 70 4.54 10.77 56.02
C ARG A 70 5.41 11.35 57.13
N ARG A 71 5.96 12.54 56.92
CA ARG A 71 6.25 13.46 58.03
C ARG A 71 5.71 14.84 57.69
N ASP A 72 4.84 15.25 58.58
CA ASP A 72 4.23 16.56 58.74
C ASP A 72 5.27 17.55 59.30
N ASN A 73 5.07 18.83 59.00
CA ASN A 73 5.65 20.07 59.56
C ASN A 73 5.91 21.05 58.40
N SER A 74 5.04 22.01 58.13
CA SER A 74 4.69 23.22 58.90
C SER A 74 5.36 24.41 58.22
N ASP A 75 4.51 25.25 57.62
CA ASP A 75 4.60 26.71 57.62
C ASP A 75 5.92 27.31 57.11
N GLU A 76 5.92 27.75 55.85
CA GLU A 76 6.48 29.06 55.51
C GLU A 76 5.92 29.52 54.15
N SER A 77 5.32 30.68 54.21
CA SER A 77 4.78 31.49 53.13
C SER A 77 5.89 32.00 52.23
N GLU A 78 5.92 31.63 50.96
CA GLU A 78 6.51 32.46 49.91
C GLU A 78 5.60 32.42 48.68
N GLU A 79 4.97 33.57 48.45
CA GLU A 79 4.31 33.93 47.20
C GLU A 79 5.39 33.95 46.11
N ASP A 80 5.50 32.88 45.33
CA ASP A 80 6.27 32.90 44.09
C ASP A 80 5.33 33.37 42.97
N ASP A 81 5.27 34.69 42.84
CA ASP A 81 4.76 35.37 41.65
C ASP A 81 5.62 34.91 40.46
N SER A 82 5.19 33.84 39.79
CA SER A 82 5.74 33.47 38.50
C SER A 82 5.36 34.57 37.50
N GLU A 83 6.22 35.58 37.41
CA GLU A 83 6.25 36.61 36.39
C GLU A 83 6.10 35.91 35.04
N TYR A 84 4.98 36.17 34.37
CA TYR A 84 4.77 35.76 33.00
C TYR A 84 5.81 36.50 32.17
N ASP A 85 6.92 35.81 31.91
CA ASP A 85 7.91 36.22 30.94
C ASP A 85 7.27 36.06 29.54
N ASP A 86 6.36 37.00 29.22
CA ASP A 86 5.96 37.33 27.85
C ASP A 86 7.21 37.90 27.17
N ASN A 87 8.17 37.02 26.88
CA ASN A 87 9.04 37.20 25.73
C ASN A 87 8.13 37.03 24.52
N ASP A 88 7.38 38.10 24.22
CA ASP A 88 7.05 38.45 22.86
C ASP A 88 8.39 38.55 22.13
N ASP A 89 8.78 37.41 21.55
CA ASP A 89 9.87 37.29 20.60
C ASP A 89 9.37 38.00 19.32
N ASP A 90 9.29 39.34 19.41
CA ASP A 90 9.37 40.27 18.30
C ASP A 90 10.75 40.03 17.68
N ASN A 91 10.88 38.93 16.94
CA ASN A 91 11.84 38.83 15.86
C ASN A 91 11.42 39.89 14.83
N ASP A 92 11.78 41.14 15.11
CA ASP A 92 12.16 42.14 14.11
C ASP A 92 13.47 41.67 13.44
N ASP A 93 13.39 40.48 12.87
CA ASP A 93 14.33 39.96 11.93
C ASP A 93 14.11 40.75 10.64
N ASP A 94 14.70 41.95 10.62
CA ASP A 94 15.07 42.73 9.44
C ASP A 94 16.13 41.93 8.66
N TYR A 95 15.77 40.71 8.26
CA TYR A 95 16.46 40.00 7.22
C TYR A 95 16.13 40.74 5.95
N ASP A 96 17.15 41.35 5.37
CA ASP A 96 17.22 41.69 3.96
C ASP A 96 16.38 40.68 3.18
N ASP A 97 15.22 41.12 2.68
CA ASP A 97 14.44 40.46 1.65
C ASP A 97 15.29 40.55 0.37
N GLU A 98 16.42 39.84 0.37
CA GLU A 98 16.98 39.22 -0.81
C GLU A 98 15.78 38.53 -1.43
N MET A 99 15.18 39.22 -2.38
CA MET A 99 14.12 38.70 -3.21
C MET A 99 14.71 37.46 -3.86
N VAL A 100 14.55 36.31 -3.19
CA VAL A 100 14.73 35.02 -3.79
C VAL A 100 13.58 34.96 -4.75
N VAL A 101 13.85 35.47 -5.95
CA VAL A 101 12.98 35.43 -7.09
C VAL A 101 12.75 33.95 -7.25
N ASN A 102 11.63 33.48 -6.71
CA ASN A 102 11.10 32.16 -6.93
C ASN A 102 10.58 32.21 -8.37
N SER A 103 11.51 32.41 -9.30
CA SER A 103 11.35 32.13 -10.69
C SER A 103 10.99 30.66 -10.66
N GLY A 104 9.69 30.40 -10.80
CA GLY A 104 9.11 29.07 -10.80
C GLY A 104 9.56 28.33 -12.05
N VAL A 105 10.86 28.13 -12.18
CA VAL A 105 11.51 27.38 -13.23
C VAL A 105 11.13 25.95 -12.93
N LYS A 106 10.02 25.52 -13.54
CA LYS A 106 9.63 24.11 -13.58
C LYS A 106 10.87 23.35 -14.03
N LYS A 107 11.39 22.48 -13.15
CA LYS A 107 12.52 21.61 -13.49
C LYS A 107 12.20 20.93 -14.83
N GLN A 108 12.99 21.23 -15.84
CA GLN A 108 12.85 20.62 -17.16
C GLN A 108 13.50 19.26 -17.08
N TYR A 109 12.67 18.21 -17.05
CA TYR A 109 13.16 16.83 -17.09
C TYR A 109 13.57 16.49 -18.52
N THR A 110 14.76 15.92 -18.66
CA THR A 110 15.15 15.28 -19.92
C THR A 110 14.27 14.04 -20.16
N PRO A 111 14.05 13.61 -21.42
CA PRO A 111 13.26 12.42 -21.71
C PRO A 111 13.76 11.17 -20.97
N GLU A 112 15.08 11.01 -20.88
CA GLU A 112 15.72 9.89 -20.20
C GLU A 112 15.43 9.90 -18.69
N GLU A 113 15.49 11.07 -18.04
CA GLU A 113 15.12 11.20 -16.63
C GLU A 113 13.67 10.81 -16.36
N LYS A 114 12.74 11.21 -17.25
CA LYS A 114 11.31 10.85 -17.12
C LYS A 114 11.13 9.33 -17.18
N GLU A 115 11.84 8.67 -18.10
CA GLU A 115 11.77 7.22 -18.23
C GLU A 115 12.36 6.50 -17.02
N ILE A 116 13.48 6.97 -16.49
CA ILE A 116 14.13 6.42 -15.29
C ILE A 116 13.21 6.56 -14.06
N GLU A 117 12.63 7.74 -13.84
CA GLU A 117 11.71 7.97 -12.73
C GLU A 117 10.40 7.16 -12.88
N ALA A 118 9.83 7.08 -14.09
CA ALA A 118 8.66 6.25 -14.35
C ALA A 118 8.95 4.76 -14.11
N ALA A 119 10.11 4.27 -14.59
CA ALA A 119 10.55 2.89 -14.38
C ALA A 119 10.77 2.59 -12.89
N ALA A 120 11.30 3.54 -12.12
CA ALA A 120 11.46 3.42 -10.68
C ALA A 120 10.11 3.27 -9.95
N ILE A 121 9.06 3.95 -10.39
CA ILE A 121 7.69 3.77 -9.88
C ILE A 121 7.12 2.41 -10.31
N GLY A 122 7.43 1.98 -11.54
CA GLY A 122 7.09 0.66 -12.07
C GLY A 122 6.32 0.67 -13.40
N TYR A 123 6.31 1.78 -14.12
CA TYR A 123 5.61 1.92 -15.39
C TYR A 123 6.50 2.50 -16.49
N LYS A 124 6.14 2.23 -17.74
CA LYS A 124 6.74 2.82 -18.93
C LYS A 124 5.62 3.38 -19.80
N VAL A 125 5.81 4.59 -20.33
CA VAL A 125 4.89 5.21 -21.29
C VAL A 125 5.28 4.75 -22.70
N ILE A 126 4.33 4.21 -23.46
CA ILE A 126 4.55 3.85 -24.87
C ILE A 126 4.20 5.04 -25.77
N GLY A 127 3.12 5.75 -25.44
CA GLY A 127 2.57 6.87 -26.20
C GLY A 127 1.04 6.85 -26.22
N GLN A 128 0.45 7.77 -26.97
CA GLN A 128 -1.00 7.99 -26.96
C GLN A 128 -1.79 6.88 -27.66
N LEU A 129 -2.94 6.56 -27.10
CA LEU A 129 -3.93 5.65 -27.67
C LEU A 129 -4.58 6.29 -28.90
N GLN A 130 -4.50 5.61 -30.03
CA GLN A 130 -5.18 6.05 -31.26
C GLN A 130 -6.60 5.51 -31.30
N ARG A 131 -7.52 6.26 -31.92
CA ARG A 131 -8.95 5.86 -32.04
C ARG A 131 -9.14 4.54 -32.80
N SER A 132 -8.20 4.19 -33.68
CA SER A 132 -8.17 2.93 -34.43
C SER A 132 -7.80 1.72 -33.57
N ASP A 133 -7.11 1.93 -32.45
CA ASP A 133 -6.57 0.86 -31.63
C ASP A 133 -7.69 0.18 -30.84
N ARG A 134 -8.04 -1.06 -31.19
CA ARG A 134 -9.00 -1.89 -30.44
C ARG A 134 -8.29 -2.61 -29.29
N VAL A 135 -7.90 -1.85 -28.26
CA VAL A 135 -7.07 -2.38 -27.16
C VAL A 135 -7.89 -3.13 -26.11
N PHE A 136 -9.17 -2.78 -25.94
CA PHE A 136 -10.05 -3.46 -25.00
C PHE A 136 -10.55 -4.78 -25.58
N LYS A 137 -10.17 -5.88 -24.92
CA LYS A 137 -10.56 -7.25 -25.28
C LYS A 137 -11.71 -7.72 -24.38
N SER A 138 -12.33 -8.83 -24.76
CA SER A 138 -13.24 -9.56 -23.87
C SER A 138 -12.49 -10.06 -22.64
N TYR A 139 -13.22 -10.29 -21.55
CA TYR A 139 -12.65 -10.78 -20.30
C TYR A 139 -11.90 -12.11 -20.51
N GLU A 140 -10.70 -12.20 -19.94
CA GLU A 140 -9.88 -13.40 -19.93
C GLU A 140 -9.76 -13.90 -18.48
N PRO A 141 -9.83 -15.23 -18.22
CA PRO A 141 -9.78 -15.81 -16.88
C PRO A 141 -8.34 -15.86 -16.31
N VAL A 142 -7.68 -14.70 -16.32
CA VAL A 142 -6.30 -14.48 -15.88
C VAL A 142 -6.28 -13.24 -14.99
N PHE A 143 -5.41 -13.24 -14.00
CA PHE A 143 -5.15 -12.08 -13.15
C PHE A 143 -3.66 -11.89 -12.92
N ALA A 144 -3.29 -10.66 -12.61
CA ALA A 144 -1.96 -10.25 -12.21
C ALA A 144 -2.01 -9.54 -10.85
N VAL A 145 -0.95 -9.64 -10.07
CA VAL A 145 -0.70 -8.73 -8.95
C VAL A 145 0.43 -7.81 -9.36
N ILE A 146 0.11 -6.53 -9.52
CA ILE A 146 1.03 -5.48 -9.94
C ILE A 146 1.37 -4.59 -8.74
N GLN A 147 2.53 -3.96 -8.79
CA GLN A 147 2.93 -2.93 -7.85
C GLN A 147 3.17 -1.61 -8.57
N ILE A 148 2.49 -0.56 -8.14
CA ILE A 148 2.68 0.82 -8.61
C ILE A 148 3.08 1.66 -7.40
N GLY A 149 4.30 2.18 -7.41
CA GLY A 149 4.86 2.86 -6.24
C GLY A 149 4.91 1.93 -5.02
N ALA A 150 4.23 2.31 -3.93
CA ALA A 150 4.15 1.53 -2.69
C ALA A 150 2.91 0.62 -2.61
N HIS A 151 1.97 0.70 -3.56
CA HIS A 151 0.70 -0.01 -3.51
C HIS A 151 0.68 -1.21 -4.46
N GLN A 152 0.00 -2.28 -4.03
CA GLN A 152 -0.20 -3.50 -4.82
C GLN A 152 -1.67 -3.64 -5.20
N PHE A 153 -1.92 -4.05 -6.44
CA PHE A 153 -3.27 -4.24 -6.98
C PHE A 153 -3.38 -5.61 -7.63
N LYS A 154 -4.46 -6.32 -7.35
CA LYS A 154 -4.88 -7.47 -8.13
C LYS A 154 -5.74 -6.97 -9.29
N VAL A 155 -5.37 -7.32 -10.51
CA VAL A 155 -6.03 -6.84 -11.72
C VAL A 155 -6.28 -7.96 -12.71
N SER A 156 -7.38 -7.85 -13.43
CA SER A 156 -7.73 -8.63 -14.62
C SER A 156 -7.95 -7.70 -15.82
N ASN A 157 -8.07 -8.28 -17.01
CA ASN A 157 -8.38 -7.52 -18.22
C ASN A 157 -9.73 -6.80 -18.06
N GLY A 158 -9.75 -5.49 -18.34
CA GLY A 158 -10.94 -4.65 -18.27
C GLY A 158 -11.20 -4.05 -16.89
N ASP A 159 -10.32 -4.27 -15.91
CA ASP A 159 -10.49 -3.64 -14.60
C ASP A 159 -10.11 -2.15 -14.65
N CYS A 160 -10.82 -1.33 -13.86
CA CYS A 160 -10.43 0.04 -13.55
C CYS A 160 -9.81 0.09 -12.16
N ILE A 161 -8.63 0.70 -12.04
CA ILE A 161 -7.98 0.95 -10.75
C ILE A 161 -7.65 2.43 -10.58
N TYR A 162 -7.72 2.90 -9.35
CA TYR A 162 -7.22 4.23 -8.97
C TYR A 162 -5.85 4.08 -8.34
N THR A 163 -4.89 4.84 -8.84
CA THR A 163 -3.52 4.88 -8.34
C THR A 163 -3.17 6.29 -7.88
N GLU A 164 -2.03 6.41 -7.19
CA GLU A 164 -1.38 7.70 -7.00
C GLU A 164 -1.17 8.41 -8.35
N LYS A 165 -1.08 9.75 -8.31
CA LYS A 165 -0.82 10.55 -9.50
C LYS A 165 0.50 10.15 -10.15
N LEU A 166 0.40 9.73 -11.40
CA LEU A 166 1.55 9.48 -12.27
C LEU A 166 1.96 10.79 -12.96
N LYS A 167 3.24 11.18 -12.81
CA LYS A 167 3.73 12.52 -13.22
C LYS A 167 3.95 12.69 -14.72
N PHE A 168 4.32 11.60 -15.40
CA PHE A 168 4.87 11.63 -16.77
C PHE A 168 3.95 10.99 -17.81
N CYS A 169 2.66 10.86 -17.52
CA CYS A 169 1.68 10.36 -18.46
C CYS A 169 0.51 11.34 -18.57
N ASP A 170 -0.06 11.42 -19.76
CA ASP A 170 -1.25 12.19 -20.05
C ASP A 170 -2.47 11.27 -20.20
N VAL A 171 -3.65 11.90 -20.29
CA VAL A 171 -4.90 11.18 -20.55
C VAL A 171 -4.83 10.49 -21.91
N HIS A 172 -5.30 9.25 -21.98
CA HIS A 172 -5.23 8.35 -23.14
C HIS A 172 -3.84 7.81 -23.48
N ASP A 173 -2.83 7.98 -22.63
CA ASP A 173 -1.56 7.28 -22.83
C ASP A 173 -1.68 5.77 -22.57
N LYS A 174 -0.98 5.00 -23.40
CA LYS A 174 -0.74 3.56 -23.23
C LYS A 174 0.48 3.37 -22.34
N LEU A 175 0.29 2.61 -21.27
CA LEU A 175 1.29 2.30 -20.26
C LEU A 175 1.60 0.80 -20.24
N ILE A 176 2.86 0.47 -20.00
CA ILE A 176 3.29 -0.88 -19.62
C ILE A 176 3.69 -0.83 -18.15
N LEU A 177 3.06 -1.68 -17.34
CA LEU A 177 3.37 -1.86 -15.94
C LEU A 177 4.32 -3.06 -15.82
N ASN A 178 5.58 -2.76 -15.49
CA ASN A 178 6.67 -3.74 -15.49
C ASN A 178 6.84 -4.44 -14.13
N LYS A 179 6.40 -3.81 -13.04
CA LYS A 179 6.48 -4.38 -11.69
C LYS A 179 5.32 -5.35 -11.45
N VAL A 180 5.43 -6.53 -12.04
CA VAL A 180 4.48 -7.63 -11.82
C VAL A 180 5.05 -8.59 -10.78
N LEU A 181 4.30 -8.82 -9.71
CA LEU A 181 4.70 -9.68 -8.59
C LEU A 181 4.22 -11.12 -8.76
N MET A 182 3.04 -11.30 -9.36
CA MET A 182 2.41 -12.61 -9.52
C MET A 182 1.49 -12.62 -10.74
N LEU A 183 1.44 -13.75 -11.44
CA LEU A 183 0.47 -14.04 -12.49
C LEU A 183 -0.30 -15.31 -12.10
N GLY A 184 -1.60 -15.31 -12.33
CA GLY A 184 -2.46 -16.46 -12.03
C GLY A 184 -3.47 -16.69 -13.13
N SER A 185 -3.57 -17.95 -13.56
CA SER A 185 -4.63 -18.49 -14.40
C SER A 185 -5.34 -19.63 -13.66
N LYS A 186 -6.34 -20.23 -14.28
CA LYS A 186 -7.03 -21.41 -13.73
C LYS A 186 -6.09 -22.62 -13.56
N THR A 187 -5.07 -22.73 -14.39
CA THR A 187 -4.18 -23.91 -14.49
C THR A 187 -2.82 -23.68 -13.86
N GLN A 188 -2.33 -22.43 -13.85
CA GLN A 188 -0.97 -22.10 -13.45
C GLN A 188 -0.96 -20.87 -12.55
N THR A 189 0.00 -20.82 -11.61
CA THR A 189 0.31 -19.62 -10.84
C THR A 189 1.81 -19.42 -10.85
N MET A 190 2.26 -18.25 -11.29
CA MET A 190 3.66 -17.85 -11.32
C MET A 190 3.87 -16.78 -10.26
N ILE A 191 4.84 -17.00 -9.37
CA ILE A 191 5.14 -16.10 -8.24
C ILE A 191 6.55 -15.55 -8.42
N GLY A 192 6.68 -14.23 -8.43
CA GLY A 192 7.95 -13.51 -8.59
C GLY A 192 8.80 -13.51 -7.33
N ARG A 193 10.11 -13.25 -7.51
CA ARG A 193 11.08 -13.07 -6.42
C ARG A 193 12.08 -11.96 -6.76
N PRO A 194 11.78 -10.67 -6.50
CA PRO A 194 10.50 -10.11 -6.08
C PRO A 194 9.51 -9.87 -7.24
N VAL A 195 10.01 -9.68 -8.46
CA VAL A 195 9.21 -9.43 -9.68
C VAL A 195 9.35 -10.58 -10.67
N LEU A 196 8.41 -10.70 -11.62
CA LEU A 196 8.48 -11.59 -12.76
C LEU A 196 9.04 -10.83 -13.99
N PRO A 197 10.23 -11.20 -14.52
CA PRO A 197 10.91 -10.40 -15.54
C PRO A 197 10.23 -10.42 -16.92
N GLU A 198 9.54 -11.51 -17.27
CA GLU A 198 8.90 -11.68 -18.58
C GLU A 198 7.42 -11.27 -18.58
N ALA A 199 6.91 -10.82 -17.42
CA ALA A 199 5.52 -10.42 -17.26
C ALA A 199 5.35 -8.93 -17.52
N ALA A 200 4.31 -8.58 -18.27
CA ALA A 200 3.95 -7.20 -18.54
C ALA A 200 2.43 -7.03 -18.50
N VAL A 201 1.97 -5.95 -17.87
CA VAL A 201 0.55 -5.58 -17.86
C VAL A 201 0.37 -4.30 -18.64
N HIS A 202 -0.46 -4.35 -19.67
CA HIS A 202 -0.80 -3.19 -20.50
C HIS A 202 -2.00 -2.47 -19.89
N ALA A 203 -1.92 -1.15 -19.83
CA ALA A 203 -2.95 -0.30 -19.29
C ALA A 203 -3.09 0.99 -20.10
N VAL A 204 -4.22 1.65 -19.96
CA VAL A 204 -4.49 2.97 -20.55
C VAL A 204 -4.88 3.92 -19.43
N VAL A 205 -4.40 5.15 -19.50
CA VAL A 205 -4.85 6.25 -18.64
C VAL A 205 -6.22 6.73 -19.11
N GLU A 206 -7.26 6.55 -18.30
CA GLU A 206 -8.60 7.04 -18.62
C GLU A 206 -8.79 8.51 -18.23
N GLU A 207 -8.36 8.88 -17.02
CA GLU A 207 -8.51 10.22 -16.49
C GLU A 207 -7.55 10.49 -15.32
N HIS A 208 -7.29 11.77 -15.06
CA HIS A 208 -6.73 12.25 -13.80
C HIS A 208 -7.86 12.84 -12.97
N ALA A 209 -8.14 12.22 -11.82
CA ALA A 209 -9.27 12.56 -10.97
C ALA A 209 -8.81 13.19 -9.65
N LEU A 210 -9.68 13.98 -9.04
CA LEU A 210 -9.52 14.41 -7.65
C LEU A 210 -10.34 13.50 -6.75
N ASP A 211 -9.71 13.02 -5.67
CA ASP A 211 -10.39 12.26 -4.64
C ASP A 211 -11.43 13.11 -3.89
N ALA A 212 -12.30 12.43 -3.15
CA ALA A 212 -13.24 13.05 -2.25
C ALA A 212 -12.54 14.03 -1.29
N LYS A 213 -13.23 15.14 -0.96
CA LYS A 213 -12.66 16.13 -0.03
C LYS A 213 -12.55 15.51 1.36
N VAL A 214 -11.33 15.37 1.85
CA VAL A 214 -11.05 15.02 3.24
C VAL A 214 -10.97 16.30 4.05
N ILE A 215 -11.78 16.43 5.10
CA ILE A 215 -11.79 17.62 5.97
C ILE A 215 -10.89 17.36 7.18
N ILE A 216 -9.79 18.11 7.27
CA ILE A 216 -8.88 18.11 8.40
C ILE A 216 -9.34 19.17 9.39
N PHE A 217 -9.89 18.71 10.52
CA PHE A 217 -10.32 19.59 11.60
C PHE A 217 -9.38 19.47 12.80
N LYS A 218 -8.71 20.57 13.15
CA LYS A 218 -7.81 20.68 14.31
C LYS A 218 -8.47 21.53 15.38
N LYS A 219 -8.57 21.04 16.61
CA LYS A 219 -9.13 21.78 17.75
C LYS A 219 -8.35 21.47 19.02
N LYS A 220 -8.03 22.51 19.81
CA LYS A 220 -7.47 22.36 21.16
C LYS A 220 -8.52 22.81 22.19
N ARG A 221 -8.73 22.00 23.22
CA ARG A 221 -9.76 22.27 24.26
C ARG A 221 -9.38 23.51 25.08
N ARG A 222 -10.33 24.41 25.33
CA ARG A 222 -10.17 25.65 26.14
C ARG A 222 -9.06 26.62 25.68
N LYS A 223 -8.48 26.43 24.49
CA LYS A 223 -7.43 27.31 23.94
C LYS A 223 -7.92 28.21 22.80
N ASN A 224 -9.24 28.34 22.63
CA ASN A 224 -9.90 29.00 21.48
C ASN A 224 -9.34 28.64 20.08
N TYR A 225 -8.58 27.55 19.99
CA TYR A 225 -7.92 27.13 18.76
C TYR A 225 -8.81 26.12 18.04
N ARG A 226 -9.29 26.51 16.86
CA ARG A 226 -9.98 25.68 15.89
C ARG A 226 -9.54 26.05 14.47
N ARG A 227 -9.15 25.07 13.67
CA ARG A 227 -8.79 25.26 12.25
C ARG A 227 -9.41 24.13 11.44
N THR A 228 -10.05 24.49 10.33
CA THR A 228 -10.63 23.54 9.37
C THR A 228 -9.93 23.74 8.04
N LYS A 229 -9.34 22.68 7.47
CA LYS A 229 -8.72 22.69 6.14
C LYS A 229 -9.24 21.53 5.32
N GLY A 230 -9.55 21.75 4.05
CA GLY A 230 -9.85 20.67 3.11
C GLY A 230 -8.57 20.15 2.46
N HIS A 231 -8.52 18.84 2.21
CA HIS A 231 -7.51 18.18 1.36
C HIS A 231 -8.23 17.40 0.27
N ARG A 232 -7.66 17.38 -0.93
CA ARG A 232 -8.08 16.52 -2.05
C ARG A 232 -6.82 15.97 -2.69
N GLN A 233 -6.75 14.65 -2.80
CA GLN A 233 -5.61 14.00 -3.43
C GLN A 233 -5.88 13.84 -4.93
N GLU A 234 -4.87 14.12 -5.75
CA GLU A 234 -4.92 13.80 -7.19
C GLU A 234 -4.58 12.32 -7.39
N LEU A 235 -5.40 11.65 -8.20
CA LEU A 235 -5.31 10.24 -8.52
C LEU A 235 -5.29 10.07 -10.04
N THR A 236 -4.69 8.97 -10.51
CA THR A 236 -4.78 8.55 -11.91
C THR A 236 -5.67 7.31 -11.98
N LYS A 237 -6.66 7.34 -12.88
CA LYS A 237 -7.50 6.17 -13.15
C LYS A 237 -6.92 5.42 -14.34
N LEU A 238 -6.55 4.17 -14.11
CA LEU A 238 -6.02 3.27 -15.12
C LEU A 238 -7.05 2.21 -15.48
N ARG A 239 -7.16 1.90 -16.77
CA ARG A 239 -7.93 0.78 -17.30
C ARG A 239 -6.97 -0.27 -17.82
N ILE A 240 -7.05 -1.47 -17.26
CA ILE A 240 -6.18 -2.59 -17.64
C ILE A 240 -6.70 -3.19 -18.95
N THR A 241 -5.81 -3.40 -19.90
CA THR A 241 -6.17 -3.84 -21.25
C THR A 241 -5.69 -5.23 -21.63
N ASP A 242 -4.51 -5.63 -21.15
CA ASP A 242 -3.96 -6.95 -21.43
C ASP A 242 -2.97 -7.38 -20.35
N ILE A 243 -2.87 -8.69 -20.14
CA ILE A 243 -1.90 -9.31 -19.24
C ILE A 243 -1.07 -10.29 -20.08
N GLN A 244 0.25 -10.11 -20.07
CA GLN A 244 1.21 -10.91 -20.83
C GLN A 244 2.14 -11.70 -19.89
N GLY A 245 2.65 -12.83 -20.39
CA GLY A 245 3.60 -13.68 -19.65
C GLY A 245 2.97 -14.90 -18.95
N ILE A 246 1.72 -15.27 -19.30
CA ILE A 246 1.09 -16.50 -18.81
C ILE A 246 0.28 -17.18 -19.92
N GLU A 247 0.26 -18.51 -19.91
CA GLU A 247 -0.56 -19.30 -20.81
C GLU A 247 -2.05 -19.04 -20.53
N LYS A 248 -2.76 -18.56 -21.54
CA LYS A 248 -4.19 -18.25 -21.47
C LYS A 248 -4.97 -19.53 -21.79
N PRO A 249 -5.83 -20.04 -20.90
CA PRO A 249 -6.65 -21.20 -21.23
C PRO A 249 -7.62 -20.83 -22.34
N GLU A 250 -7.70 -21.66 -23.38
CA GLU A 250 -8.65 -21.48 -24.47
C GLU A 250 -10.07 -21.49 -23.93
N MET A 251 -10.80 -20.38 -24.13
CA MET A 251 -12.23 -20.36 -23.87
C MET A 251 -12.95 -21.08 -25.01
N PRO A 252 -13.99 -21.89 -24.73
CA PRO A 252 -14.85 -22.39 -25.78
C PRO A 252 -15.49 -21.18 -26.48
N THR A 253 -15.12 -20.95 -27.72
CA THR A 253 -15.72 -19.90 -28.55
C THR A 253 -17.21 -20.20 -28.68
N PRO A 254 -18.12 -19.24 -28.41
CA PRO A 254 -19.52 -19.44 -28.75
C PRO A 254 -19.60 -19.55 -30.27
N GLU A 255 -19.90 -20.75 -30.76
CA GLU A 255 -20.17 -21.01 -32.17
C GLU A 255 -21.18 -19.97 -32.67
N LYS A 256 -20.80 -19.22 -33.70
CA LYS A 256 -21.70 -18.30 -34.40
C LYS A 256 -22.92 -19.12 -34.83
N LYS A 257 -24.09 -18.81 -34.26
CA LYS A 257 -25.37 -19.25 -34.83
C LYS A 257 -25.42 -18.72 -36.27
N VAL A 258 -25.20 -19.61 -37.23
CA VAL A 258 -25.48 -19.33 -38.64
C VAL A 258 -26.99 -19.19 -38.74
N GLU A 259 -27.45 -17.95 -38.91
CA GLU A 259 -28.84 -17.68 -39.28
C GLU A 259 -29.08 -18.39 -40.61
N LYS A 260 -29.96 -19.40 -40.61
CA LYS A 260 -30.39 -20.08 -41.82
C LYS A 260 -31.14 -19.05 -42.68
N GLU A 261 -30.60 -18.76 -43.85
CA GLU A 261 -31.30 -18.06 -44.92
C GLU A 261 -32.62 -18.79 -45.20
N ALA A 262 -33.74 -18.08 -45.03
CA ALA A 262 -35.03 -18.52 -45.50
C ALA A 262 -35.07 -18.40 -47.03
N VAL A 263 -34.83 -19.50 -47.72
CA VAL A 263 -35.12 -19.65 -49.15
C VAL A 263 -36.65 -19.71 -49.29
N ALA A 264 -37.25 -18.62 -49.77
CA ALA A 264 -38.64 -18.60 -50.21
C ALA A 264 -38.75 -19.29 -51.58
N ALA A 265 -39.67 -20.25 -51.66
CA ALA A 265 -40.09 -20.95 -52.88
C ALA A 265 -41.39 -20.34 -53.42
#